data_AF-A0A2V9RDB5-F1
#
_entry.id   AF-A0A2V9RDB5-F1
#
_cell.length_a   1.000
_cell.length_b   1.000
_cell.length_c   1.000
_cell.angle_alpha   90.00
_cell.angle_beta   90.00
_cell.angle_gamma   90.00
#
_symmetry.space_group_name_H-M   'P 1'
#
loop_
_entity.id
_entity.type
_entity.pdbx_description
1 polymer ?
#
loop_
_entity_poly.entity_id
_entity_poly.type
_entity_poly.pdbx_seq_one_letter_code
_entity_poly.pdbx_strand_id
1 'polypeptide(L)'
;PWKIPAIDQLPKISIQFRKDPQGFHPYLRDEQTLSRPWAIPGTPGLEHRIGGLEKQHITGNVSYQPDNHEFMVRLRAEKIARIANFIPEVEIFGRPEGRVLVVGWGGTYGAITSAVEAMQERGESVSSVHLRHLNPFPKNLGDVISRFEKVLVPELNLGQLQMLLRARYLVDAAGFHKVKGRPFKISELVEKIEELL
;
A
#
# COMPACT_ATOMS: atom_id res chain seq x y z
N PRO A 1 7.68 -22.84 15.83
CA PRO A 1 7.44 -22.80 14.37
C PRO A 1 6.05 -22.22 14.07
N TRP A 2 5.97 -21.24 13.16
CA TRP A 2 4.67 -20.73 12.67
C TRP A 2 3.93 -21.87 11.95
N LYS A 3 2.71 -22.18 12.40
CA LYS A 3 1.88 -23.19 11.73
C LYS A 3 1.34 -22.59 10.44
N ILE A 4 1.64 -23.24 9.32
CA ILE A 4 1.03 -22.88 8.04
C ILE A 4 -0.44 -23.33 8.10
N PRO A 5 -1.41 -22.44 7.83
CA PRO A 5 -2.83 -22.81 7.83
C PRO A 5 -3.10 -23.86 6.75
N ALA A 6 -4.07 -24.73 7.01
CA ALA A 6 -4.53 -25.67 5.99
C ALA A 6 -5.22 -24.92 4.84
N ILE A 7 -5.12 -25.43 3.61
CA ILE A 7 -5.63 -24.75 2.41
C ILE A 7 -7.13 -24.47 2.50
N ASP A 8 -7.89 -25.40 3.09
CA ASP A 8 -9.34 -25.29 3.28
C ASP A 8 -9.74 -24.26 4.33
N GLN A 9 -8.81 -23.83 5.19
CA GLN A 9 -9.01 -22.76 6.18
C GLN A 9 -8.72 -21.37 5.61
N LEU A 10 -8.16 -21.28 4.39
CA LEU A 10 -7.89 -20.00 3.76
C LEU A 10 -9.21 -19.32 3.32
N PRO A 11 -9.33 -17.99 3.49
CA PRO A 11 -10.51 -17.27 3.02
C PRO A 11 -10.66 -17.43 1.51
N LYS A 12 -11.85 -17.85 1.07
CA LYS A 12 -12.16 -17.98 -0.36
C LYS A 12 -12.39 -16.61 -0.97
N ILE A 13 -11.72 -16.34 -2.09
CA ILE A 13 -11.95 -15.14 -2.89
C ILE A 13 -13.21 -15.36 -3.73
N SER A 14 -14.27 -14.60 -3.44
CA SER A 14 -15.50 -14.62 -4.23
C SER A 14 -15.37 -13.71 -5.44
N ILE A 15 -15.68 -14.24 -6.64
CA ILE A 15 -15.65 -13.49 -7.89
C ILE A 15 -17.05 -13.51 -8.48
N GLN A 16 -17.60 -12.34 -8.77
CA GLN A 16 -18.88 -12.21 -9.46
C GLN A 16 -18.65 -12.01 -10.96
N PHE A 17 -19.03 -13.01 -11.74
CA PHE A 17 -18.99 -12.93 -13.20
C PHE A 17 -20.33 -12.42 -13.75
N ARG A 18 -20.26 -11.51 -14.73
CA ARG A 18 -21.41 -11.12 -15.54
C ARG A 18 -21.84 -12.31 -16.39
N LYS A 19 -23.14 -12.62 -16.35
CA LYS A 19 -23.78 -13.69 -17.15
C LYS A 19 -24.87 -13.17 -18.08
N ASP A 20 -25.54 -12.08 -17.70
CA ASP A 20 -26.61 -11.48 -18.47
C ASP A 20 -26.06 -10.52 -19.56
N PRO A 21 -26.36 -10.76 -20.84
CA PRO A 21 -25.94 -9.91 -21.96
C PRO A 21 -26.66 -8.55 -21.99
N GLN A 22 -27.82 -8.42 -21.35
CA GLN A 22 -28.60 -7.19 -21.43
C GLN A 22 -27.81 -6.01 -20.83
N GLY A 23 -27.61 -4.96 -21.63
CA GLY A 23 -26.90 -3.73 -21.22
C GLY A 23 -25.41 -3.94 -20.91
N PHE A 24 -24.82 -5.07 -21.32
CA PHE A 24 -23.42 -5.33 -21.06
C PHE A 24 -22.51 -4.41 -21.89
N HIS A 25 -21.64 -3.68 -21.21
CA HIS A 25 -20.45 -3.13 -21.83
C HIS A 25 -19.19 -3.43 -21.01
N PRO A 26 -18.06 -3.75 -21.68
CA PRO A 26 -16.85 -4.25 -21.02
C PRO A 26 -16.10 -3.22 -20.18
N TYR A 27 -16.44 -1.92 -20.32
CA TYR A 27 -15.84 -0.80 -19.58
C TYR A 27 -16.86 -0.06 -18.70
N LEU A 28 -18.01 -0.68 -18.43
CA LEU A 28 -18.85 -0.32 -17.28
C LEU A 28 -18.01 -0.34 -16.00
N ARG A 29 -18.41 0.49 -15.04
CA ARG A 29 -17.70 0.65 -13.77
C ARG A 29 -18.68 0.48 -12.62
N ASP A 30 -18.30 -0.35 -11.66
CA ASP A 30 -18.95 -0.37 -10.37
C ASP A 30 -18.73 0.98 -9.66
N GLU A 31 -19.79 1.58 -9.13
CA GLU A 31 -19.72 2.94 -8.58
C GLU A 31 -18.85 3.05 -7.34
N GLN A 32 -18.70 1.95 -6.58
CA GLN A 32 -17.90 1.94 -5.36
C GLN A 32 -16.43 1.61 -5.64
N THR A 33 -16.17 0.58 -6.43
CA THR A 33 -14.82 0.02 -6.65
C THR A 33 -14.18 0.47 -7.96
N LEU A 34 -14.95 0.99 -8.92
CA LEU A 34 -14.54 1.26 -10.30
C LEU A 34 -13.97 0.03 -11.02
N SER A 35 -14.28 -1.16 -10.51
CA SER A 35 -13.99 -2.42 -11.19
C SER A 35 -14.88 -2.57 -12.43
N ARG A 36 -14.42 -3.36 -13.41
CA ARG A 36 -15.20 -3.67 -14.62
C ARG A 36 -15.96 -4.96 -14.37
N PRO A 37 -17.15 -5.15 -14.95
CA PRO A 37 -17.77 -6.47 -14.97
C PRO A 37 -16.86 -7.44 -15.73
N TRP A 38 -16.69 -8.64 -15.19
CA TRP A 38 -15.94 -9.71 -15.85
C TRP A 38 -16.90 -10.72 -16.45
N ALA A 39 -16.80 -10.94 -17.76
CA ALA A 39 -17.46 -12.05 -18.43
C ALA A 39 -16.43 -13.16 -18.69
N ILE A 40 -16.84 -14.40 -18.51
CA ILE A 40 -15.98 -15.56 -18.80
C ILE A 40 -15.88 -15.71 -20.33
N PRO A 41 -14.68 -15.84 -20.91
CA PRO A 41 -14.52 -16.11 -22.34
C PRO A 41 -15.37 -17.31 -22.79
N GLY A 42 -16.09 -17.15 -23.91
CA GLY A 42 -17.01 -18.17 -24.42
C GLY A 42 -18.44 -18.07 -23.89
N THR A 43 -18.76 -17.09 -23.03
CA THR A 43 -20.16 -16.82 -22.63
C THR A 43 -20.91 -16.14 -23.77
N PRO A 44 -21.97 -16.75 -24.34
CA PRO A 44 -22.71 -16.19 -25.47
C PRO A 44 -23.34 -14.83 -25.13
N GLY A 45 -23.26 -13.87 -26.05
CA GLY A 45 -23.84 -12.53 -25.90
C GLY A 45 -23.00 -11.56 -25.06
N LEU A 46 -21.84 -12.00 -24.56
CA LEU A 46 -20.87 -11.18 -23.83
C LEU A 46 -19.56 -11.01 -24.59
N GLU A 47 -19.57 -11.18 -25.91
CA GLU A 47 -18.40 -11.02 -26.76
C GLU A 47 -17.89 -9.57 -26.71
N HIS A 48 -16.61 -9.39 -26.38
CA HIS A 48 -16.01 -8.06 -26.26
C HIS A 48 -14.50 -8.09 -26.48
N ARG A 49 -13.91 -6.90 -26.66
CA ARG A 49 -12.46 -6.74 -26.86
C ARG A 49 -11.82 -6.01 -25.67
N ILE A 50 -10.81 -6.64 -25.10
CA ILE A 50 -9.89 -6.02 -24.14
C ILE A 50 -8.53 -5.92 -24.85
N GLY A 51 -7.81 -4.82 -24.65
CA GLY A 51 -6.50 -4.62 -25.26
C GLY A 51 -5.77 -3.42 -24.66
N GLY A 52 -4.53 -3.20 -25.08
CA GLY A 52 -3.64 -2.16 -24.52
C GLY A 52 -3.88 -0.74 -25.04
N LEU A 53 -4.56 -0.57 -26.18
CA LEU A 53 -4.95 0.76 -26.68
C LEU A 53 -5.99 1.40 -25.77
N GLU A 54 -5.97 2.73 -25.70
CA GLU A 54 -6.97 3.48 -24.95
C GLU A 54 -8.39 3.15 -25.43
N LYS A 55 -9.29 2.98 -24.46
CA LYS A 55 -10.66 2.58 -24.71
C LYS A 55 -11.64 3.68 -24.34
N GLN A 56 -12.70 3.78 -25.14
CA GLN A 56 -13.84 4.62 -24.85
C GLN A 56 -14.50 4.16 -23.55
N HIS A 57 -14.88 5.12 -22.71
CA HIS A 57 -15.66 4.84 -21.51
C HIS A 57 -16.94 4.06 -21.86
N ILE A 58 -17.34 3.14 -20.97
CA ILE A 58 -18.46 2.22 -21.13
C ILE A 58 -18.24 1.18 -22.24
N THR A 59 -18.21 1.59 -23.51
CA THR A 59 -18.29 0.70 -24.69
C THR A 59 -17.06 -0.17 -24.90
N GLY A 60 -15.85 0.31 -24.55
CA GLY A 60 -14.60 -0.41 -24.76
C GLY A 60 -14.04 -0.36 -26.19
N ASN A 61 -14.62 0.46 -27.08
CA ASN A 61 -14.06 0.71 -28.41
C ASN A 61 -12.73 1.46 -28.31
N VAL A 62 -11.87 1.36 -29.34
CA VAL A 62 -10.64 2.16 -29.36
C VAL A 62 -11.02 3.64 -29.47
N SER A 63 -10.39 4.49 -28.66
CA SER A 63 -10.63 5.93 -28.66
C SER A 63 -9.31 6.70 -28.70
N TYR A 64 -9.27 7.72 -29.55
CA TYR A 64 -8.18 8.71 -29.63
C TYR A 64 -8.64 10.09 -29.17
N GLN A 65 -9.85 10.21 -28.62
CA GLN A 65 -10.40 11.47 -28.17
C GLN A 65 -9.66 11.94 -26.90
N PRO A 66 -9.18 13.19 -26.85
CA PRO A 66 -8.37 13.69 -25.75
C PRO A 66 -9.12 13.66 -24.40
N ASP A 67 -10.37 14.14 -24.38
CA ASP A 67 -11.18 14.18 -23.16
C ASP A 67 -11.48 12.77 -22.61
N ASN A 68 -11.71 11.80 -23.50
CA ASN A 68 -11.85 10.40 -23.08
C ASN A 68 -10.56 9.88 -22.46
N HIS A 69 -9.40 10.20 -23.05
CA HIS A 69 -8.12 9.76 -22.51
C HIS A 69 -7.87 10.34 -21.12
N GLU A 70 -8.07 11.64 -20.92
CA GLU A 70 -7.95 12.28 -19.60
C GLU A 70 -8.88 11.61 -18.59
N PHE A 71 -10.16 11.49 -18.93
CA PHE A 71 -11.16 10.86 -18.07
C PHE A 71 -10.76 9.43 -17.68
N MET A 72 -10.38 8.61 -18.66
CA MET A 72 -10.04 7.21 -18.42
C MET A 72 -8.74 7.04 -17.64
N VAL A 73 -7.76 7.95 -17.80
CA VAL A 73 -6.55 8.00 -16.97
C VAL A 73 -6.90 8.32 -15.52
N ARG A 74 -7.66 9.39 -15.27
CA ARG A 74 -8.10 9.78 -13.92
C ARG A 74 -8.93 8.67 -13.26
N LEU A 75 -9.85 8.06 -14.00
CA LEU A 75 -10.67 6.95 -13.54
C LEU A 75 -9.84 5.74 -13.10
N ARG A 76 -8.79 5.38 -13.85
CA ARG A 76 -7.88 4.27 -13.48
C ARG A 76 -7.04 4.61 -12.25
N ALA A 77 -6.55 5.85 -12.14
CA ALA A 77 -5.83 6.31 -10.97
C ALA A 77 -6.72 6.29 -9.71
N GLU A 78 -7.94 6.81 -9.82
CA GLU A 78 -8.95 6.79 -8.74
C GLU A 78 -9.30 5.37 -8.33
N LYS A 79 -9.49 4.45 -9.29
CA LYS A 79 -9.70 3.03 -8.98
C LYS A 79 -8.62 2.46 -8.07
N ILE A 80 -7.35 2.76 -8.35
CA ILE A 80 -6.23 2.33 -7.50
C ILE A 80 -6.28 3.02 -6.14
N ALA A 81 -6.56 4.33 -6.09
CA ALA A 81 -6.68 5.07 -4.83
C ALA A 81 -7.77 4.49 -3.91
N ARG A 82 -8.91 4.06 -4.47
CA ARG A 82 -10.02 3.45 -3.72
C ARG A 82 -9.68 2.12 -3.06
N ILE A 83 -8.60 1.45 -3.45
CA ILE A 83 -8.11 0.25 -2.74
C ILE A 83 -7.80 0.58 -1.28
N ALA A 84 -7.42 1.84 -0.97
CA ALA A 84 -7.20 2.30 0.40
C ALA A 84 -8.45 2.17 1.28
N ASN A 85 -9.67 2.11 0.71
CA ASN A 85 -10.91 1.87 1.45
C ASN A 85 -11.00 0.45 2.04
N PHE A 86 -10.23 -0.49 1.49
CA PHE A 86 -10.26 -1.91 1.85
C PHE A 86 -8.95 -2.37 2.51
N ILE A 87 -7.97 -1.48 2.62
CA ILE A 87 -6.71 -1.73 3.31
C ILE A 87 -6.91 -1.47 4.81
N PRO A 88 -6.53 -2.40 5.69
CA PRO A 88 -6.53 -2.15 7.13
C PRO A 88 -5.67 -0.94 7.49
N GLU A 89 -6.11 -0.21 8.51
CA GLU A 89 -5.33 0.88 9.10
C GLU A 89 -3.97 0.38 9.61
N VAL A 90 -2.96 1.26 9.61
CA VAL A 90 -1.69 0.91 10.25
C VAL A 90 -1.86 0.79 11.75
N GLU A 91 -1.31 -0.28 12.31
CA GLU A 91 -1.19 -0.48 13.74
C GLU A 91 0.15 0.08 14.22
N ILE A 92 0.13 0.83 15.32
CA ILE A 92 1.33 1.38 15.94
C ILE A 92 1.81 0.39 17.00
N PHE A 93 3.09 0.03 16.92
CA PHE A 93 3.79 -0.66 17.99
C PHE A 93 4.42 0.37 18.93
N GLY A 94 3.77 0.59 20.07
CA GLY A 94 4.16 1.59 21.06
C GLY A 94 3.03 2.55 21.41
N ARG A 95 3.39 3.79 21.75
CA ARG A 95 2.44 4.86 22.08
C ARG A 95 1.82 5.44 20.79
N PRO A 96 0.60 6.01 20.85
CA PRO A 96 -0.04 6.59 19.67
C PRO A 96 0.63 7.87 19.14
N GLU A 97 1.53 8.46 19.93
CA GLU A 97 2.31 9.67 19.66
C GLU A 97 3.65 9.60 20.41
N GLY A 98 4.63 10.42 20.00
CA GLY A 98 5.94 10.44 20.64
C GLY A 98 7.03 11.19 19.89
N ARG A 99 8.28 10.99 20.30
CA ARG A 99 9.43 11.70 19.71
C ARG A 99 9.87 11.11 18.37
N VAL A 100 9.97 9.78 18.27
CA VAL A 100 10.41 9.11 17.03
C VAL A 100 9.42 8.03 16.60
N LEU A 101 8.97 8.11 15.33
CA LEU A 101 8.30 7.03 14.62
C LEU A 101 9.27 6.33 13.67
N VAL A 102 9.50 5.04 13.89
CA VAL A 102 10.25 4.21 12.96
C VAL A 102 9.30 3.54 11.96
N VAL A 103 9.40 3.88 10.67
CA VAL A 103 8.53 3.37 9.61
C VAL A 103 9.27 2.32 8.79
N GLY A 104 8.87 1.05 8.95
CA GLY A 104 9.48 -0.09 8.28
C GLY A 104 8.61 -0.75 7.23
N TRP A 105 9.21 -1.62 6.42
CA TRP A 105 8.51 -2.53 5.51
C TRP A 105 9.33 -3.78 5.20
N GLY A 106 8.66 -4.87 4.82
CA GLY A 106 9.29 -6.13 4.42
C GLY A 106 10.21 -6.74 5.49
N GLY A 107 11.37 -7.24 5.07
CA GLY A 107 12.30 -7.99 5.94
C GLY A 107 12.93 -7.20 7.09
N THR A 108 12.69 -5.89 7.18
CA THR A 108 13.17 -5.05 8.29
C THR A 108 12.36 -5.21 9.58
N TYR A 109 11.19 -5.86 9.52
CA TYR A 109 10.23 -5.98 10.64
C TYR A 109 10.89 -6.36 11.97
N GLY A 110 11.54 -7.52 12.03
CA GLY A 110 12.09 -8.04 13.28
C GLY A 110 13.18 -7.15 13.88
N ALA A 111 14.07 -6.60 13.05
CA ALA A 111 15.13 -5.71 13.53
C ALA A 111 14.56 -4.40 14.10
N ILE A 112 13.54 -3.83 13.45
CA ILE A 112 12.86 -2.62 13.91
C ILE A 112 12.11 -2.88 15.21
N THR A 113 11.32 -3.95 15.28
CA THR A 113 10.56 -4.29 16.49
C THR A 113 11.48 -4.42 17.69
N SER A 114 12.55 -5.21 17.59
CA SER A 114 13.48 -5.39 18.71
C SER A 114 14.26 -4.11 19.07
N ALA A 115 14.58 -3.26 18.10
CA ALA A 115 15.22 -1.97 18.39
C ALA A 115 14.27 -1.01 19.11
N VAL A 116 13.00 -0.94 18.68
CA VAL A 116 11.98 -0.11 19.34
C VAL A 116 11.66 -0.63 20.74
N GLU A 117 11.55 -1.95 20.94
CA GLU A 117 11.41 -2.57 22.27
C GLU A 117 12.55 -2.14 23.20
N ALA A 118 13.80 -2.27 22.74
CA ALA A 118 14.97 -1.89 23.53
C ALA A 118 14.98 -0.39 23.90
N MET A 119 14.48 0.49 23.02
CA MET A 119 14.36 1.92 23.33
C MET A 119 13.23 2.19 24.32
N GLN A 120 12.09 1.52 24.19
CA GLN A 120 10.96 1.65 25.11
C GLN A 120 11.30 1.13 26.52
N GLU A 121 12.07 0.05 26.64
CA GLU A 121 12.58 -0.47 27.92
C GLU A 121 13.46 0.55 28.66
N ARG A 122 14.12 1.45 27.93
CA ARG A 122 14.91 2.57 28.48
C ARG A 122 14.05 3.78 28.83
N GLY A 123 12.74 3.71 28.63
CA GLY A 123 11.80 4.80 28.89
C GLY A 123 11.66 5.80 27.73
N GLU A 124 12.27 5.53 26.58
CA GLU A 124 12.26 6.46 25.45
C GLU A 124 10.93 6.47 24.70
N SER A 125 10.57 7.64 24.18
CA SER A 125 9.32 7.86 23.43
C SER A 125 9.48 7.50 21.95
N VAL A 126 9.63 6.20 21.69
CA VAL A 126 9.83 5.65 20.35
C VAL A 126 8.72 4.67 20.03
N SER A 127 8.13 4.76 18.84
CA SER A 127 7.15 3.78 18.34
C SER A 127 7.50 3.38 16.91
N SER A 128 6.89 2.31 16.42
CA SER A 128 7.06 1.92 15.01
C SER A 128 5.74 1.57 14.33
N VAL A 129 5.74 1.71 13.01
CA VAL A 129 4.70 1.15 12.13
C VAL A 129 5.39 0.31 11.07
N HIS A 130 4.75 -0.81 10.71
CA HIS A 130 5.26 -1.67 9.66
C HIS A 130 4.28 -1.81 8.50
N LEU A 131 4.67 -1.26 7.34
CA LEU A 131 3.82 -1.20 6.16
C LEU A 131 3.79 -2.56 5.45
N ARG A 132 2.57 -3.03 5.17
CA ARG A 132 2.30 -4.19 4.29
C ARG A 132 1.75 -3.77 2.92
N HIS A 133 1.13 -2.60 2.85
CA HIS A 133 0.55 -2.04 1.63
C HIS A 133 1.29 -0.75 1.27
N LEU A 134 1.92 -0.71 0.09
CA LEU A 134 2.73 0.43 -0.37
C LEU A 134 2.03 1.29 -1.43
N ASN A 135 1.08 0.72 -2.18
CA ASN A 135 0.32 1.47 -3.18
C ASN A 135 -1.13 0.94 -3.32
N PRO A 136 -2.12 1.70 -2.85
CA PRO A 136 -1.98 2.91 -2.03
C PRO A 136 -1.49 2.58 -0.61
N PHE A 137 -1.02 3.59 0.12
CA PHE A 137 -0.78 3.46 1.56
C PHE A 137 -2.12 3.33 2.33
N PRO A 138 -2.10 2.78 3.55
CA PRO A 138 -3.23 2.85 4.48
C PRO A 138 -3.64 4.32 4.72
N LYS A 139 -4.95 4.57 4.81
CA LYS A 139 -5.50 5.93 4.86
C LYS A 139 -5.02 6.75 6.06
N ASN A 140 -4.92 6.10 7.22
CA ASN A 140 -4.55 6.75 8.47
C ASN A 140 -3.04 7.00 8.60
N LEU A 141 -2.21 6.56 7.63
CA LEU A 141 -0.76 6.66 7.76
C LEU A 141 -0.27 8.11 7.90
N GLY A 142 -0.86 9.05 7.16
CA GLY A 142 -0.52 10.47 7.28
C GLY A 142 -0.79 11.03 8.68
N ASP A 143 -1.98 10.74 9.23
CA ASP A 143 -2.38 11.17 10.56
C ASP A 143 -1.54 10.52 11.67
N VAL A 144 -1.07 9.29 11.45
CA VAL A 144 -0.14 8.63 12.38
C VAL A 144 1.22 9.31 12.32
N ILE A 145 1.76 9.54 11.13
CA ILE A 145 3.05 10.20 10.93
C ILE A 145 3.07 11.59 11.60
N SER A 146 2.00 12.36 11.51
CA SER A 146 1.94 13.73 12.06
C SER A 146 1.94 13.80 13.59
N ARG A 147 1.75 12.67 14.29
CA ARG A 147 1.76 12.60 15.77
C ARG A 147 3.15 12.40 16.35
N PHE A 148 4.19 12.36 15.51
CA PHE A 148 5.56 12.16 15.94
C PHE A 148 6.45 13.31 15.51
N GLU A 149 7.37 13.72 16.39
CA GLU A 149 8.30 14.83 16.11
C GLU A 149 9.26 14.51 14.96
N LYS A 150 9.74 13.26 14.91
CA LYS A 150 10.69 12.77 13.92
C LYS A 150 10.25 11.44 13.35
N VAL A 151 10.57 11.22 12.07
CA VAL A 151 10.30 9.97 11.37
C VAL A 151 11.62 9.37 10.87
N LEU A 152 11.90 8.12 11.26
CA LEU A 152 13.04 7.35 10.79
C LEU A 152 12.57 6.25 9.84
N VAL A 153 13.21 6.13 8.68
CA VAL A 153 12.89 5.11 7.67
C VAL A 153 14.13 4.23 7.44
N PRO A 154 14.28 3.13 8.19
CA PRO A 154 15.35 2.18 7.98
C PRO A 154 14.98 1.22 6.84
N GLU A 155 15.77 1.20 5.77
CA GLU A 155 15.50 0.34 4.62
C GLU A 155 16.76 -0.28 4.00
N LEU A 156 16.62 -1.52 3.51
CA LEU A 156 17.70 -2.28 2.87
C LEU A 156 17.82 -1.95 1.37
N ASN A 157 17.75 -0.66 1.06
CA ASN A 157 17.82 -0.09 -0.28
C ASN A 157 18.30 1.37 -0.17
N LEU A 158 18.17 2.17 -1.24
CA LEU A 158 18.65 3.55 -1.32
C LEU A 158 17.58 4.63 -1.06
N GLY A 159 16.61 4.37 -0.18
CA GLY A 159 15.65 5.41 0.26
C GLY A 159 14.34 5.45 -0.51
N GLN A 160 13.87 4.34 -1.07
CA GLN A 160 12.64 4.37 -1.88
C GLN A 160 11.38 4.64 -1.06
N LEU A 161 11.25 4.02 0.11
CA LEU A 161 10.10 4.30 0.98
C LEU A 161 10.19 5.73 1.52
N GLN A 162 11.38 6.15 1.95
CA GLN A 162 11.62 7.52 2.41
C GLN A 162 11.15 8.54 1.36
N MET A 163 11.55 8.38 0.10
CA MET A 163 11.14 9.26 -1.00
C MET A 163 9.61 9.33 -1.13
N LEU A 164 8.92 8.18 -1.09
CA LEU A 164 7.46 8.12 -1.23
C LEU A 164 6.75 8.81 -0.05
N LEU A 165 7.23 8.62 1.19
CA LEU A 165 6.65 9.25 2.37
C LEU A 165 6.82 10.77 2.33
N ARG A 166 8.01 11.27 1.98
CA ARG A 166 8.28 12.71 1.81
C ARG A 166 7.39 13.31 0.72
N ALA A 167 7.31 12.65 -0.44
CA ALA A 167 6.52 13.14 -1.58
C ALA A 167 5.02 13.19 -1.28
N ARG A 168 4.50 12.24 -0.48
CA ARG A 168 3.06 12.13 -0.21
C ARG A 168 2.58 12.90 1.00
N TYR A 169 3.38 12.97 2.06
CA TYR A 169 2.96 13.55 3.35
C TYR A 169 3.72 14.82 3.73
N LEU A 170 4.67 15.27 2.90
CA LEU A 170 5.51 16.45 3.18
C LEU A 170 6.22 16.40 4.55
N VAL A 171 6.53 15.20 5.01
CA VAL A 171 7.24 14.97 6.27
C VAL A 171 8.75 14.96 6.05
N ASP A 172 9.53 15.48 7.00
CA ASP A 172 10.99 15.37 6.98
C ASP A 172 11.46 13.99 7.47
N ALA A 173 11.15 12.95 6.69
CA ALA A 173 11.56 11.58 7.01
C ALA A 173 13.09 11.41 6.86
N ALA A 174 13.75 11.02 7.94
CA ALA A 174 15.18 10.71 7.99
C ALA A 174 15.41 9.27 7.50
N GLY A 175 16.34 9.10 6.55
CA GLY A 175 16.65 7.80 5.97
C GLY A 175 17.79 7.09 6.70
N PHE A 176 17.68 5.78 6.88
CA PHE A 176 18.80 4.93 7.30
C PHE A 176 18.93 3.73 6.36
N HIS A 177 19.96 3.77 5.52
CA HIS A 177 20.06 2.91 4.35
C HIS A 177 21.18 1.89 4.51
N LYS A 178 20.90 0.62 4.18
CA LYS A 178 21.93 -0.42 4.18
C LYS A 178 21.81 -1.33 2.97
N VAL A 179 22.79 -1.27 2.08
CA VAL A 179 22.84 -2.08 0.85
C VAL A 179 24.05 -3.03 0.87
N LYS A 180 24.26 -3.68 2.02
CA LYS A 180 25.40 -4.58 2.27
C LYS A 180 25.05 -6.07 2.13
N GLY A 181 23.89 -6.39 1.55
CA GLY A 181 23.41 -7.78 1.41
C GLY A 181 23.16 -8.49 2.75
N ARG A 182 22.96 -7.73 3.84
CA ARG A 182 22.73 -8.26 5.20
C ARG A 182 21.63 -7.46 5.89
N PRO A 183 20.81 -8.11 6.75
CA PRO A 183 19.84 -7.41 7.60
C PRO A 183 20.50 -6.37 8.51
N PHE A 184 19.70 -5.44 9.03
CA PHE A 184 20.14 -4.57 10.12
C PHE A 184 20.47 -5.39 11.36
N LYS A 185 21.54 -5.00 12.05
CA LYS A 185 21.73 -5.37 13.45
C LYS A 185 20.82 -4.50 14.30
N ILE A 186 20.35 -5.05 15.41
CA ILE A 186 19.53 -4.28 16.36
C ILE A 186 20.31 -3.07 16.88
N SER A 187 21.60 -3.24 17.20
CA SER A 187 22.46 -2.14 17.67
C SER A 187 22.56 -0.98 16.68
N GLU A 188 22.66 -1.26 15.37
CA GLU A 188 22.72 -0.23 14.32
C GLU A 188 21.45 0.64 14.32
N LEU A 189 20.29 0.04 14.60
CA LEU A 189 19.02 0.77 14.66
C LEU A 189 18.86 1.53 15.97
N VAL A 190 19.25 0.93 17.10
CA VAL A 190 19.25 1.59 18.41
C VAL A 190 20.10 2.85 18.39
N GLU A 191 21.37 2.74 17.95
CA GLU A 191 22.29 3.88 17.82
C GLU A 191 21.68 4.98 16.94
N LYS A 192 21.05 4.59 15.82
CA LYS A 192 20.44 5.57 14.92
C LYS A 192 19.20 6.26 15.49
N ILE A 193 18.41 5.55 16.31
CA ILE A 193 17.26 6.13 16.98
C ILE A 193 17.72 7.09 18.09
N GLU A 194 18.78 6.75 18.82
CA GLU A 194 19.39 7.61 19.85
C GLU A 194 19.87 8.95 19.26
N GLU A 195 20.50 8.94 18.09
CA GLU A 195 20.90 10.17 17.37
C GLU A 195 19.72 11.12 17.06
N LEU A 196 18.49 10.58 17.04
CA LEU A 196 17.28 11.34 16.74
C LEU A 196 16.51 11.77 18.00
N LEU A 197 16.84 11.28 19.20
CA LEU A 197 16.22 11.78 20.43
C LEU A 197 16.84 13.12 20.86
#